data_AF-A0A222P8G0-F1
#
_entry.id   AF-A0A222P8G0-F1
#
_cell.length_a   1.000
_cell.length_b   1.000
_cell.length_c   1.000
_cell.angle_alpha   90.00
_cell.angle_beta   90.00
_cell.angle_gamma   90.00
#
_symmetry.space_group_name_H-M   'P 1'
#
loop_
_entity.id
_entity.type
_entity.pdbx_description
1 polymer ?
#
loop_
_entity_poly.entity_id
_entity_poly.type
_entity_poly.pdbx_seq_one_letter_code
_entity_poly.pdbx_strand_id
1 'polypeptide(L)'
;MLKKKGIIGVAFHKKYFSYEDDIITPIYVGAKINKENLKYLKDSTGDNISEKNENFCELTGIYWIWKNVDADFYGMMHYRRYLSFEDRLEYKIKRIIYVFSRLFYLNSIINMLDMKELFQIKICEEEIIRKEIMKVSKNIINKIQKYDIFLPKKEIFNKSVYEQYKNVHIVEHLDKLLEIIAAEYPEIYPYYERKIKKGNKIYPLNIFIMKKNIFLSIQNLSLTCYSN
;
A
#
# COMPACT_ATOMS: atom_id res chain seq x y z
N MET A 1 -7.27 -15.67 -16.42
CA MET A 1 -6.81 -14.37 -15.90
C MET A 1 -7.52 -13.24 -16.62
N LEU A 2 -7.94 -12.22 -15.87
CA LEU A 2 -8.51 -10.97 -16.39
C LEU A 2 -7.38 -10.14 -17.00
N LYS A 3 -7.48 -9.78 -18.29
CA LYS A 3 -6.49 -8.91 -18.93
C LYS A 3 -6.84 -7.45 -18.68
N LYS A 4 -5.89 -6.68 -18.16
CA LYS A 4 -6.02 -5.24 -17.91
C LYS A 4 -4.75 -4.51 -18.33
N LYS A 5 -4.85 -3.22 -18.67
CA LYS A 5 -3.67 -2.36 -18.86
C LYS A 5 -2.87 -2.19 -17.56
N GLY A 6 -3.57 -2.09 -16.44
CA GLY A 6 -3.00 -1.94 -15.11
C GLY A 6 -4.03 -2.27 -14.05
N ILE A 7 -3.58 -2.62 -12.85
CA ILE A 7 -4.48 -2.78 -11.71
C ILE A 7 -3.86 -2.18 -10.45
N ILE A 8 -4.64 -1.39 -9.72
CA ILE A 8 -4.31 -0.92 -8.38
C ILE A 8 -5.47 -1.34 -7.47
N GLY A 9 -5.26 -2.39 -6.69
CA GLY A 9 -6.23 -2.84 -5.71
C GLY A 9 -6.34 -1.86 -4.55
N VAL A 10 -7.54 -1.64 -4.03
CA VAL A 10 -7.74 -0.91 -2.78
C VAL A 10 -8.42 -1.84 -1.79
N ALA A 11 -7.72 -2.23 -0.72
CA ALA A 11 -8.27 -3.16 0.27
C ALA A 11 -9.34 -2.49 1.16
N PHE A 12 -10.54 -3.05 1.11
CA PHE A 12 -11.66 -2.77 2.01
C PHE A 12 -11.97 -4.03 2.84
N HIS A 13 -12.21 -3.87 4.14
CA HIS A 13 -12.70 -4.94 5.03
C HIS A 13 -14.11 -4.64 5.57
N LYS A 14 -14.69 -3.50 5.19
CA LYS A 14 -16.04 -3.05 5.56
C LYS A 14 -16.55 -2.03 4.57
N LYS A 15 -17.86 -1.77 4.57
CA LYS A 15 -18.45 -0.66 3.81
C LYS A 15 -17.78 0.68 4.17
N TYR A 16 -17.36 1.42 3.15
CA TYR A 16 -16.83 2.77 3.30
C TYR A 16 -17.40 3.68 2.21
N PHE A 17 -16.76 3.75 1.03
CA PHE A 17 -17.34 4.36 -0.17
C PHE A 17 -16.98 3.53 -1.41
N SER A 18 -17.79 3.63 -2.46
CA SER A 18 -17.64 2.85 -3.71
C SER A 18 -17.38 3.76 -4.89
N TYR A 19 -16.52 3.35 -5.81
CA TYR A 19 -16.25 4.06 -7.06
C TYR A 19 -15.93 3.05 -8.16
N GLU A 20 -16.00 3.52 -9.40
CA GLU A 20 -15.66 2.75 -10.58
C GLU A 20 -14.50 3.45 -11.29
N ASP A 21 -13.45 2.68 -11.59
CA ASP A 21 -12.28 3.13 -12.32
C ASP A 21 -11.65 1.91 -13.02
N ASP A 22 -11.10 2.13 -14.22
CA ASP A 22 -10.55 1.04 -15.05
C ASP A 22 -9.31 0.39 -14.42
N ILE A 23 -8.52 1.19 -13.70
CA ILE A 23 -7.22 0.82 -13.14
C ILE A 23 -7.35 0.60 -11.63
N ILE A 24 -8.01 1.49 -10.91
CA ILE A 24 -8.13 1.46 -9.46
C ILE A 24 -9.39 0.69 -9.07
N THR A 25 -9.22 -0.50 -8.49
CA THR A 25 -10.33 -1.41 -8.22
C THR A 25 -10.51 -1.61 -6.71
N PRO A 26 -11.70 -1.34 -6.14
CA PRO A 26 -11.98 -1.70 -4.75
C PRO A 26 -12.06 -3.22 -4.60
N ILE A 27 -11.28 -3.76 -3.67
CA ILE A 27 -11.22 -5.19 -3.34
C ILE A 27 -11.71 -5.40 -1.92
N TYR A 28 -12.72 -6.27 -1.75
CA TYR A 28 -13.15 -6.77 -0.47
C TYR A 28 -12.24 -7.93 -0.04
N VAL A 29 -11.39 -7.67 0.94
CA VAL A 29 -10.44 -8.65 1.48
C VAL A 29 -11.07 -9.45 2.62
N GLY A 30 -10.70 -10.73 2.74
CA GLY A 30 -11.30 -11.66 3.67
C GLY A 30 -12.79 -11.91 3.40
N ALA A 31 -13.23 -11.82 2.14
CA ALA A 31 -14.61 -12.00 1.73
C ALA A 31 -15.15 -13.43 1.99
N LYS A 32 -14.27 -14.40 2.22
CA LYS A 32 -14.65 -15.76 2.64
C LYS A 32 -15.11 -15.82 4.10
N ILE A 33 -14.52 -15.02 4.97
CA ILE A 33 -14.79 -14.97 6.41
C ILE A 33 -15.89 -13.95 6.70
N ASN A 34 -15.80 -12.78 6.08
CA ASN A 34 -16.72 -11.68 6.32
C ASN A 34 -17.97 -11.81 5.44
N LYS A 35 -19.15 -11.64 6.05
CA LYS A 35 -20.46 -11.84 5.40
C LYS A 35 -21.11 -10.54 4.91
N GLU A 36 -20.42 -9.41 4.90
CA GLU A 36 -21.02 -8.18 4.37
C GLU A 36 -21.25 -8.31 2.86
N ASN A 37 -22.44 -7.90 2.42
CA ASN A 37 -22.77 -7.90 1.00
C ASN A 37 -22.28 -6.60 0.34
N LEU A 38 -20.96 -6.52 0.09
CA LEU A 38 -20.34 -5.41 -0.63
C LEU A 38 -20.29 -5.69 -2.12
N LYS A 39 -20.57 -4.66 -2.94
CA LYS A 39 -20.47 -4.71 -4.40
C LYS A 39 -19.03 -4.61 -4.94
N TYR A 40 -18.04 -4.78 -4.06
CA TYR A 40 -16.62 -4.73 -4.44
C TYR A 40 -16.17 -6.07 -5.03
N LEU A 41 -15.04 -6.05 -5.73
CA LEU A 41 -14.40 -7.28 -6.18
C LEU A 41 -13.99 -8.10 -4.97
N LYS A 42 -14.39 -9.37 -4.91
CA LYS A 42 -14.11 -10.23 -3.75
C LYS A 42 -12.81 -11.00 -3.96
N ASP A 43 -11.93 -10.95 -2.97
CA ASP A 43 -10.71 -11.77 -2.95
C ASP A 43 -11.01 -13.27 -2.80
N SER A 44 -12.25 -13.67 -2.54
CA SER A 44 -12.68 -15.07 -2.35
C SER A 44 -13.10 -15.78 -3.64
N THR A 45 -12.68 -15.28 -4.80
CA THR A 45 -13.05 -15.82 -6.12
C THR A 45 -11.82 -16.35 -6.87
N GLY A 46 -11.98 -17.26 -7.83
CA GLY A 46 -10.82 -17.82 -8.54
C GLY A 46 -9.80 -18.48 -7.60
N ASP A 47 -8.51 -18.39 -7.93
CA ASP A 47 -7.42 -18.85 -7.07
C ASP A 47 -7.15 -17.81 -5.97
N ASN A 48 -7.28 -18.20 -4.70
CA ASN A 48 -7.27 -17.28 -3.57
C ASN A 48 -6.87 -17.92 -2.24
N ILE A 49 -6.58 -17.04 -1.27
CA ILE A 49 -6.28 -17.38 0.13
C ILE A 49 -7.14 -16.52 1.09
N SER A 50 -8.38 -16.20 0.69
CA SER A 50 -9.26 -15.27 1.42
C SER A 50 -9.56 -15.75 2.85
N GLU A 51 -9.62 -17.06 3.07
CA GLU A 51 -9.76 -17.69 4.39
C GLU A 51 -8.56 -17.45 5.32
N LYS A 52 -7.39 -17.06 4.80
CA LYS A 52 -6.20 -16.74 5.60
C LYS A 52 -6.14 -15.26 6.01
N ASN A 53 -7.17 -14.46 5.72
CA ASN A 53 -7.14 -13.01 5.93
C ASN A 53 -6.91 -12.58 7.39
N GLU A 54 -7.29 -13.39 8.38
CA GLU A 54 -7.02 -13.10 9.79
C GLU A 54 -5.52 -12.97 10.09
N ASN A 55 -4.68 -13.75 9.39
CA ASN A 55 -3.22 -13.75 9.57
C ASN A 55 -2.49 -12.93 8.49
N PHE A 56 -3.04 -12.89 7.28
CA PHE A 56 -2.39 -12.29 6.11
C PHE A 56 -2.89 -10.87 5.77
N CYS A 57 -4.01 -10.44 6.34
CA CYS A 57 -4.59 -9.11 6.12
C CYS A 57 -4.67 -8.78 4.60
N GLU A 58 -4.23 -7.58 4.18
CA GLU A 58 -4.29 -7.13 2.79
C GLU A 58 -3.48 -7.99 1.80
N LEU A 59 -2.60 -8.89 2.26
CA LEU A 59 -1.86 -9.81 1.39
C LEU A 59 -2.81 -10.78 0.67
N THR A 60 -3.99 -11.07 1.21
CA THR A 60 -5.02 -11.87 0.52
C THR A 60 -5.50 -11.22 -0.77
N GLY A 61 -5.68 -9.90 -0.75
CA GLY A 61 -6.00 -9.11 -1.94
C GLY A 61 -4.84 -9.05 -2.94
N ILE A 62 -3.60 -8.92 -2.45
CA ILE A 62 -2.39 -8.93 -3.31
C ILE A 62 -2.24 -10.30 -4.00
N TYR A 63 -2.42 -11.39 -3.26
CA TYR A 63 -2.40 -12.75 -3.78
C TYR A 63 -3.47 -12.95 -4.84
N TRP A 64 -4.71 -12.51 -4.57
CA TRP A 64 -5.80 -12.61 -5.53
C TRP A 64 -5.48 -11.89 -6.83
N ILE A 65 -4.96 -10.65 -6.76
CA ILE A 65 -4.53 -9.90 -7.94
C ILE A 65 -3.49 -10.70 -8.72
N TRP A 66 -2.48 -11.23 -8.03
CA TRP A 66 -1.40 -11.98 -8.65
C TRP A 66 -1.88 -13.21 -9.42
N LYS A 67 -2.84 -13.96 -8.87
CA LYS A 67 -3.32 -15.20 -9.49
C LYS A 67 -4.39 -14.97 -10.56
N ASN A 68 -5.16 -13.89 -10.46
CA ASN A 68 -6.36 -13.74 -11.28
C ASN A 68 -6.26 -12.63 -12.33
N VAL A 69 -5.26 -11.74 -12.26
CA VAL A 69 -5.14 -10.59 -13.15
C VAL A 69 -3.81 -10.60 -13.90
N ASP A 70 -3.88 -10.38 -15.21
CA ASP A 70 -2.72 -10.15 -16.08
C ASP A 70 -2.70 -8.68 -16.51
N ALA A 71 -1.72 -7.92 -15.98
CA ALA A 71 -1.57 -6.49 -16.20
C ALA A 71 -0.12 -6.04 -16.40
N ASP A 72 0.08 -4.88 -17.04
CA ASP A 72 1.42 -4.29 -17.29
C ASP A 72 2.05 -3.70 -16.02
N PHE A 73 1.21 -3.29 -15.07
CA PHE A 73 1.62 -2.84 -13.74
C PHE A 73 0.57 -3.20 -12.69
N TYR A 74 1.06 -3.34 -11.46
CA TYR A 74 0.29 -3.79 -10.30
C TYR A 74 0.46 -2.80 -9.16
N GLY A 75 -0.58 -2.58 -8.38
CA GLY A 75 -0.52 -1.75 -7.20
C GLY A 75 -1.50 -2.20 -6.13
N MET A 76 -1.25 -1.71 -4.93
CA MET A 76 -2.10 -1.93 -3.78
C MET A 76 -2.15 -0.65 -2.94
N MET A 77 -3.33 -0.33 -2.41
CA MET A 77 -3.60 0.75 -1.49
C MET A 77 -4.57 0.28 -0.40
N HIS A 78 -4.73 1.09 0.65
CA HIS A 78 -5.69 0.80 1.71
C HIS A 78 -6.88 1.76 1.57
N TYR A 79 -8.09 1.34 1.95
CA TYR A 79 -9.30 2.16 1.80
C TYR A 79 -9.27 3.59 2.37
N ARG A 80 -8.33 3.90 3.28
CA ARG A 80 -8.12 5.25 3.87
C ARG A 80 -6.75 5.88 3.57
N ARG A 81 -5.91 5.24 2.75
CA ARG A 81 -4.54 5.69 2.46
C ARG A 81 -4.22 5.45 1.00
N TYR A 82 -4.12 6.55 0.25
CA TYR A 82 -3.88 6.57 -1.18
C TYR A 82 -2.54 7.22 -1.46
N LEU A 83 -1.86 6.79 -2.51
CA LEU A 83 -0.67 7.50 -2.98
C LEU A 83 -1.09 8.84 -3.58
N SER A 84 -0.34 9.90 -3.31
CA SER A 84 -0.53 11.19 -3.95
C SER A 84 0.66 11.50 -4.85
N PHE A 85 0.36 12.06 -6.03
CA PHE A 85 1.34 12.48 -7.02
C PHE A 85 1.56 13.98 -7.07
N GLU A 86 1.20 14.69 -5.99
CA GLU A 86 1.47 16.12 -5.86
C GLU A 86 2.94 16.47 -6.05
N ASP A 87 3.15 17.64 -6.65
CA ASP A 87 4.50 18.17 -6.79
C ASP A 87 5.08 18.49 -5.42
N ARG A 88 6.37 18.17 -5.23
CA ARG A 88 7.06 18.38 -3.94
C ARG A 88 7.11 19.86 -3.56
N LEU A 89 7.19 20.76 -4.55
CA LEU A 89 7.18 22.19 -4.36
C LEU A 89 5.80 22.66 -3.91
N GLU A 90 4.76 22.19 -4.58
CA GLU A 90 3.35 22.46 -4.22
C GLU A 90 3.05 22.02 -2.79
N TYR A 91 3.45 20.79 -2.42
CA TYR A 91 3.33 20.30 -1.04
C TYR A 91 4.09 21.17 -0.03
N LYS A 92 5.32 21.57 -0.34
CA LYS A 92 6.10 22.46 0.54
C LYS A 92 5.42 23.81 0.71
N ILE A 93 4.91 24.39 -0.38
CA ILE A 93 4.21 25.67 -0.37
C ILE A 93 2.94 25.55 0.47
N LYS A 94 2.07 24.55 0.21
CA LYS A 94 0.87 24.29 1.03
C LYS A 94 1.20 24.19 2.52
N ARG A 95 2.27 23.46 2.86
CA ARG A 95 2.74 23.29 4.24
C ARG A 95 3.21 24.60 4.87
N ILE A 96 3.97 25.42 4.13
CA ILE A 96 4.46 26.72 4.58
C ILE A 96 3.28 27.66 4.82
N ILE A 97 2.38 27.79 3.84
CA ILE A 97 1.20 28.66 3.95
C ILE A 97 0.33 28.22 5.13
N TYR A 98 0.19 26.91 5.39
CA TYR A 98 -0.52 26.42 6.57
C TYR A 98 0.13 26.83 7.89
N VAL A 99 1.45 26.62 8.03
CA VAL A 99 2.18 27.00 9.26
C VAL A 99 2.00 28.50 9.52
N PHE A 100 2.13 29.34 8.47
CA PHE A 100 1.86 30.77 8.56
C PHE A 100 0.40 31.07 8.93
N SER A 101 -0.57 30.45 8.26
CA SER A 101 -1.99 30.70 8.51
C SER A 101 -2.39 30.34 9.94
N ARG A 102 -1.77 29.30 10.51
CA ARG A 102 -1.95 28.90 11.92
C ARG A 102 -1.28 29.87 12.90
N LEU A 103 -0.11 30.39 12.56
CA LEU A 103 0.56 31.46 13.33
C LEU A 103 -0.31 32.73 13.41
N PHE A 104 -1.08 33.03 12.36
CA PHE A 104 -1.90 34.23 12.25
C PHE A 104 -3.41 34.01 12.43
N TYR A 105 -3.85 32.83 12.89
CA TYR A 105 -5.27 32.49 13.12
C TYR A 105 -6.21 32.75 11.92
N LEU A 106 -5.71 32.55 10.69
CA LEU A 106 -6.45 32.81 9.45
C LEU A 106 -7.39 31.65 9.11
N ASN A 107 -8.52 31.54 9.84
CA ASN A 107 -9.47 30.43 9.73
C ASN A 107 -9.99 30.15 8.30
N SER A 108 -10.22 31.18 7.48
CA SER A 108 -10.61 30.97 6.06
C SER A 108 -9.53 30.27 5.24
N ILE A 109 -8.26 30.62 5.45
CA ILE A 109 -7.14 30.00 4.72
C ILE A 109 -6.87 28.59 5.25
N ILE A 110 -7.00 28.39 6.55
CA ILE A 110 -6.89 27.07 7.20
C ILE A 110 -7.96 26.11 6.66
N ASN A 111 -9.20 26.58 6.49
CA ASN A 111 -10.30 25.79 5.93
C ASN A 111 -10.16 25.58 4.41
N MET A 112 -9.59 26.54 3.68
CA MET A 112 -9.37 26.45 2.23
C MET A 112 -8.21 25.53 1.83
N LEU A 113 -7.16 25.47 2.65
CA LEU A 113 -5.98 24.62 2.40
C LEU A 113 -6.18 23.14 2.74
N ASP A 114 -7.39 22.76 3.20
CA ASP A 114 -7.82 21.42 3.62
C ASP A 114 -6.67 20.43 3.90
N MET A 115 -6.00 20.68 5.02
CA MET A 115 -4.73 20.02 5.39
C MET A 115 -4.86 18.55 5.78
N LYS A 116 -6.02 17.91 5.54
CA LYS A 116 -6.18 16.46 5.61
C LYS A 116 -5.25 15.74 4.61
N GLU A 117 -4.90 16.40 3.50
CA GLU A 117 -3.99 15.89 2.46
C GLU A 117 -2.51 15.80 2.91
N LEU A 118 -2.09 16.65 3.85
CA LEU A 118 -0.65 16.93 4.09
C LEU A 118 0.02 16.05 5.13
N PHE A 119 -0.76 15.49 6.02
CA PHE A 119 -0.32 14.38 6.85
C PHE A 119 -0.71 13.10 6.13
N GLN A 120 -0.05 11.98 6.37
CA GLN A 120 -0.49 10.65 5.89
C GLN A 120 -1.82 10.19 6.58
N ILE A 121 -2.72 11.13 6.85
CA ILE A 121 -3.94 11.02 7.64
C ILE A 121 -5.04 10.58 6.70
N LYS A 122 -5.52 9.37 6.97
CA LYS A 122 -6.95 9.02 7.08
C LYS A 122 -7.87 10.05 6.43
N ILE A 123 -7.92 10.07 5.10
CA ILE A 123 -8.82 10.95 4.37
C ILE A 123 -10.22 10.49 4.77
N CYS A 124 -10.96 11.32 5.50
CA CYS A 124 -12.28 10.97 6.03
C CYS A 124 -13.43 11.47 5.14
N GLU A 125 -13.15 12.34 4.17
CA GLU A 125 -14.14 12.88 3.25
C GLU A 125 -14.09 12.19 1.89
N GLU A 126 -15.18 11.51 1.54
CA GLU A 126 -15.31 10.70 0.34
C GLU A 126 -14.99 11.48 -0.95
N GLU A 127 -15.42 12.73 -1.06
CA GLU A 127 -15.17 13.56 -2.26
C GLU A 127 -13.69 13.79 -2.52
N ILE A 128 -12.91 14.02 -1.46
CA ILE A 128 -11.46 14.23 -1.56
C ILE A 128 -10.79 12.94 -2.01
N ILE A 129 -11.21 11.79 -1.45
CA ILE A 129 -10.66 10.50 -1.85
C ILE A 129 -10.95 10.22 -3.32
N ARG A 130 -12.18 10.50 -3.78
CA ARG A 130 -12.54 10.37 -5.20
C ARG A 130 -11.67 11.24 -6.10
N LYS A 131 -11.43 12.49 -5.71
CA LYS A 131 -10.54 13.41 -6.45
C LYS A 131 -9.11 12.87 -6.53
N GLU A 132 -8.56 12.36 -5.42
CA GLU A 132 -7.21 11.79 -5.41
C GLU A 132 -7.13 10.49 -6.21
N ILE A 133 -8.12 9.59 -6.14
CA ILE A 133 -8.21 8.39 -6.98
C ILE A 133 -8.19 8.77 -8.46
N MET A 134 -9.04 9.72 -8.87
CA MET A 134 -9.09 10.21 -10.26
C MET A 134 -7.74 10.80 -10.69
N LYS A 135 -7.06 11.54 -9.80
CA LYS A 135 -5.74 12.12 -10.06
C LYS A 135 -4.69 11.03 -10.22
N VAL A 136 -4.70 10.00 -9.38
CA VAL A 136 -3.79 8.84 -9.48
C VAL A 136 -4.02 8.09 -10.79
N SER A 137 -5.27 7.73 -11.09
CA SER A 137 -5.66 6.98 -12.29
C SER A 137 -5.24 7.69 -13.58
N LYS A 138 -5.48 9.01 -13.68
CA LYS A 138 -5.06 9.82 -14.83
C LYS A 138 -3.55 9.91 -15.01
N ASN A 139 -2.80 10.02 -13.91
CA ASN A 139 -1.37 10.27 -13.97
C ASN A 139 -0.51 9.01 -14.04
N ILE A 140 -0.99 7.87 -13.53
CA ILE A 140 -0.16 6.68 -13.37
C ILE A 140 0.34 6.13 -14.71
N ILE A 141 -0.49 6.16 -15.76
CA ILE A 141 -0.14 5.64 -17.09
C ILE A 141 1.13 6.34 -17.64
N ASN A 142 1.24 7.65 -17.46
CA ASN A 142 2.40 8.41 -17.94
C ASN A 142 3.58 8.28 -16.98
N LYS A 143 3.33 8.19 -15.67
CA LYS A 143 4.40 8.10 -14.66
C LYS A 143 5.07 6.73 -14.65
N ILE A 144 4.33 5.63 -14.82
CA ILE A 144 4.88 4.26 -14.82
C ILE A 144 5.84 4.00 -16.00
N GLN A 145 5.76 4.82 -17.07
CA GLN A 145 6.76 4.79 -18.14
C GLN A 145 8.12 5.31 -17.67
N LYS A 146 8.15 6.24 -16.69
CA LYS A 146 9.35 6.91 -16.20
C LYS A 146 9.95 6.28 -14.95
N TYR A 147 9.12 5.65 -14.12
CA TYR A 147 9.52 5.07 -12.85
C TYR A 147 9.06 3.62 -12.76
N ASP A 148 9.88 2.76 -12.17
CA ASP A 148 9.57 1.33 -12.06
C ASP A 148 8.70 0.99 -10.84
N ILE A 149 8.84 1.78 -9.77
CA ILE A 149 8.13 1.59 -8.50
C ILE A 149 7.75 2.93 -7.87
N PHE A 150 6.53 2.99 -7.35
CA PHE A 150 5.99 4.07 -6.54
C PHE A 150 5.71 3.53 -5.15
N LEU A 151 6.27 4.19 -4.15
CA LEU A 151 6.12 3.85 -2.74
C LEU A 151 5.71 5.09 -1.96
N PRO A 152 5.04 4.93 -0.81
CA PRO A 152 4.87 6.03 0.12
C PRO A 152 6.23 6.56 0.58
N LYS A 153 6.21 7.73 1.23
CA LYS A 153 7.41 8.24 1.90
C LYS A 153 7.85 7.23 2.96
N LYS A 154 9.15 6.90 2.95
CA LYS A 154 9.75 6.04 3.98
C LYS A 154 9.62 6.67 5.36
N GLU A 155 9.36 5.83 6.34
CA GLU A 155 9.44 6.18 7.76
C GLU A 155 10.86 5.93 8.27
N ILE A 156 11.28 6.76 9.23
CA ILE A 156 12.60 6.69 9.85
C ILE A 156 12.40 6.53 11.35
N PHE A 157 12.90 5.43 11.88
CA PHE A 157 12.83 5.09 13.28
C PHE A 157 14.05 5.61 14.04
N ASN A 158 13.88 5.82 15.34
CA ASN A 158 14.97 6.17 16.26
C ASN A 158 15.85 4.95 16.61
N LYS A 159 15.38 3.73 16.33
CA LYS A 159 16.08 2.46 16.52
C LYS A 159 16.10 1.66 15.21
N SER A 160 16.80 0.53 15.18
CA SER A 160 16.74 -0.36 14.02
C SER A 160 15.35 -0.97 13.84
N VAL A 161 15.04 -1.47 12.65
CA VAL A 161 13.78 -2.15 12.36
C VAL A 161 13.58 -3.34 13.31
N TYR A 162 14.64 -4.11 13.53
CA TYR A 162 14.64 -5.23 14.47
C TYR A 162 14.30 -4.80 15.90
N GLU A 163 14.99 -3.79 16.42
CA GLU A 163 14.74 -3.28 17.76
C GLU A 163 13.34 -2.70 17.90
N GLN A 164 12.83 -2.04 16.86
CA GLN A 164 11.45 -1.59 16.86
C GLN A 164 10.47 -2.77 16.92
N TYR A 165 10.63 -3.78 16.06
CA TYR A 165 9.77 -4.96 16.03
C TYR A 165 9.76 -5.66 17.38
N LYS A 166 10.93 -5.90 17.98
CA LYS A 166 11.09 -6.52 19.30
C LYS A 166 10.33 -5.81 20.42
N ASN A 167 10.19 -4.48 20.35
CA ASN A 167 9.49 -3.71 21.39
C ASN A 167 7.96 -3.83 21.30
N VAL A 168 7.41 -4.18 20.14
CA VAL A 168 5.95 -4.16 19.91
C VAL A 168 5.37 -5.51 19.50
N HIS A 169 6.20 -6.47 19.10
CA HIS A 169 5.81 -7.75 18.51
C HIS A 169 6.70 -8.90 19.04
N ILE A 170 6.29 -10.14 18.78
CA ILE A 170 7.03 -11.37 19.12
C ILE A 170 8.24 -11.48 18.19
N VAL A 171 9.44 -11.19 18.70
CA VAL A 171 10.66 -11.08 17.88
C VAL A 171 11.04 -12.37 17.18
N GLU A 172 10.68 -13.51 17.78
CA GLU A 172 10.91 -14.86 17.27
C GLU A 172 10.26 -15.07 15.90
N HIS A 173 9.16 -14.38 15.59
CA HIS A 173 8.55 -14.40 14.25
C HIS A 173 9.46 -13.75 13.20
N LEU A 174 10.13 -12.65 13.57
CA LEU A 174 11.07 -11.96 12.68
C LEU A 174 12.38 -12.75 12.54
N ASP A 175 12.86 -13.36 13.63
CA ASP A 175 14.00 -14.27 13.58
C ASP A 175 13.70 -15.46 12.66
N LYS A 176 12.51 -16.07 12.79
CA LYS A 176 12.11 -17.18 11.93
C LYS A 176 12.02 -16.77 10.46
N LEU A 177 11.51 -15.58 10.17
CA LEU A 177 11.51 -15.03 8.81
C LEU A 177 12.94 -14.87 8.26
N LEU A 178 13.86 -14.35 9.07
CA LEU A 178 15.26 -14.21 8.66
C LEU A 178 15.93 -15.56 8.42
N GLU A 179 15.64 -16.60 9.21
CA GLU A 179 16.10 -17.97 8.97
C GLU A 179 15.60 -18.52 7.64
N ILE A 180 14.30 -18.34 7.34
CA ILE A 180 13.71 -18.79 6.07
C ILE A 180 14.39 -18.08 4.89
N ILE A 181 14.58 -16.76 4.97
CA ILE A 181 15.26 -16.01 3.91
C ILE A 181 16.71 -16.46 3.75
N ALA A 182 17.42 -16.77 4.85
CA ALA A 182 18.79 -17.27 4.80
C ALA A 182 18.89 -18.63 4.10
N ALA A 183 17.92 -19.51 4.34
CA ALA A 183 17.88 -20.85 3.78
C ALA A 183 17.45 -20.87 2.31
N GLU A 184 16.42 -20.10 1.95
CA GLU A 184 15.82 -20.14 0.62
C GLU A 184 16.44 -19.15 -0.36
N TYR A 185 16.96 -18.03 0.13
CA TYR A 185 17.49 -16.94 -0.69
C TYR A 185 18.82 -16.40 -0.13
N PRO A 186 19.86 -17.25 -0.05
CA PRO A 186 21.15 -16.90 0.55
C PRO A 186 21.84 -15.72 -0.13
N GLU A 187 21.57 -15.48 -1.41
CA GLU A 187 22.15 -14.38 -2.19
C GLU A 187 21.62 -13.00 -1.78
N ILE A 188 20.35 -12.90 -1.36
CA ILE A 188 19.75 -11.64 -0.88
C ILE A 188 19.83 -11.50 0.64
N TYR A 189 19.99 -12.59 1.38
CA TYR A 189 19.97 -12.58 2.84
C TYR A 189 20.90 -11.52 3.48
N PRO A 190 22.18 -11.34 3.06
CA PRO A 190 23.05 -10.33 3.65
C PRO A 190 22.50 -8.90 3.53
N TYR A 191 21.72 -8.63 2.48
CA TYR A 191 21.04 -7.35 2.33
C TYR A 191 19.89 -7.21 3.34
N TYR A 192 19.02 -8.21 3.44
CA TYR A 192 17.87 -8.21 4.34
C TYR A 192 18.29 -8.15 5.81
N GLU A 193 19.24 -9.00 6.21
CA GLU A 193 19.76 -9.02 7.57
C GLU A 193 20.32 -7.64 7.96
N ARG A 194 21.16 -7.05 7.11
CA ARG A 194 21.71 -5.70 7.35
C ARG A 194 20.60 -4.65 7.44
N LYS A 195 19.60 -4.69 6.56
CA LYS A 195 18.48 -3.72 6.56
C LYS A 195 17.61 -3.85 7.81
N ILE A 196 17.34 -5.06 8.27
CA ILE A 196 16.48 -5.33 9.42
C ILE A 196 17.23 -5.07 10.73
N LYS A 197 18.41 -5.68 10.92
CA LYS A 197 19.17 -5.61 12.17
C LYS A 197 19.82 -4.24 12.40
N LYS A 198 20.32 -3.59 11.34
CA LYS A 198 21.09 -2.32 11.44
C LYS A 198 20.37 -1.11 10.82
N GLY A 199 19.48 -1.31 9.86
CA GLY A 199 18.75 -0.22 9.23
C GLY A 199 17.62 0.31 10.13
N ASN A 200 17.28 1.60 9.97
CA ASN A 200 16.20 2.27 10.70
C ASN A 200 15.14 2.88 9.77
N LYS A 201 15.09 2.43 8.52
CA LYS A 201 14.20 2.98 7.48
C LYS A 201 13.30 1.89 6.96
N ILE A 202 12.00 2.16 6.92
CA ILE A 202 11.01 1.24 6.36
C ILE A 202 10.06 1.96 5.41
N TYR A 203 9.45 1.20 4.51
CA TYR A 203 8.25 1.61 3.80
C TYR A 203 7.09 0.89 4.49
N PRO A 204 6.37 1.55 5.41
CA PRO A 204 5.28 0.88 6.10
C PRO A 204 4.10 0.69 5.15
N LEU A 205 3.20 -0.23 5.53
CA LEU A 205 1.97 -0.56 4.82
C LEU A 205 2.20 -1.34 3.53
N ASN A 206 1.16 -2.05 3.08
CA ASN A 206 1.14 -2.79 1.83
C ASN A 206 0.72 -1.86 0.68
N ILE A 207 1.37 -0.69 0.56
CA ILE A 207 1.05 0.36 -0.42
C ILE A 207 2.17 0.50 -1.44
N PHE A 208 1.86 0.23 -2.70
CA PHE A 208 2.81 0.36 -3.80
C PHE A 208 2.10 0.46 -5.16
N ILE A 209 2.82 0.93 -6.17
CA ILE A 209 2.50 0.66 -7.58
C ILE A 209 3.81 0.31 -8.28
N MET A 210 3.88 -0.77 -9.06
CA MET A 210 5.12 -1.23 -9.68
C MET A 210 4.88 -1.94 -11.01
N LYS A 211 5.90 -1.98 -11.87
CA LYS A 211 5.86 -2.72 -13.14
C LYS A 211 5.72 -4.23 -12.91
N LYS A 212 5.10 -4.90 -13.89
CA LYS A 212 4.83 -6.36 -13.88
C LYS A 212 6.03 -7.20 -13.48
N ASN A 213 7.19 -6.98 -14.08
CA ASN A 213 8.40 -7.77 -13.83
C ASN A 213 8.85 -7.68 -12.36
N ILE A 214 8.77 -6.51 -11.74
CA ILE A 214 9.12 -6.31 -10.33
C ILE A 214 8.07 -6.94 -9.42
N PHE A 215 6.79 -6.78 -9.76
CA PHE A 215 5.72 -7.41 -8.98
C PHE A 215 5.87 -8.92 -8.95
N LEU A 216 6.06 -9.54 -10.12
CA LEU A 216 6.19 -11.00 -10.24
C LEU A 216 7.46 -11.53 -9.56
N SER A 217 8.58 -10.79 -9.61
CA SER A 217 9.79 -11.23 -8.88
C SER A 217 9.57 -11.25 -7.37
N ILE A 218 8.85 -10.26 -6.81
CA ILE A 218 8.50 -10.21 -5.38
C ILE A 218 7.51 -11.32 -5.01
N GLN A 219 6.49 -11.59 -5.84
CA GLN A 219 5.54 -12.67 -5.55
C GLN A 219 6.21 -14.05 -5.58
N ASN A 220 7.16 -14.26 -6.50
CA ASN A 220 7.95 -15.50 -6.54
C ASN A 220 8.79 -15.69 -5.26
N LEU A 221 9.35 -14.60 -4.71
CA LEU A 221 10.04 -14.63 -3.42
C LEU A 221 9.09 -14.93 -2.24
N SER A 222 7.84 -14.47 -2.36
CA SER A 222 6.85 -14.55 -1.28
C SER A 222 6.07 -15.88 -1.27
N LEU A 223 6.23 -16.71 -2.30
CA LEU A 223 5.54 -18.00 -2.46
C LEU A 223 5.71 -18.92 -1.26
N THR A 224 6.93 -18.99 -0.72
CA THR A 224 7.25 -19.80 0.45
C THR A 224 6.59 -19.29 1.72
N CYS A 225 6.31 -17.99 1.81
CA CYS A 225 5.54 -17.42 2.91
C CYS A 225 4.04 -17.76 2.84
N TYR A 226 3.47 -18.01 1.66
CA TYR A 226 2.05 -18.37 1.51
C TYR A 226 1.75 -19.86 1.67
N SER A 227 2.78 -20.69 1.52
CA SER A 227 2.69 -22.16 1.46
C SER A 227 2.77 -22.83 2.82
N ASN A 228 3.24 -22.11 3.84
CA ASN A 228 3.28 -22.53 5.24
C ASN A 228 2.10 -21.96 6.05
#